data_AF-A0A2D6IXV7-F1
#
_entry.id   AF-A0A2D6IXV7-F1
#
_cell.length_a   1.000
_cell.length_b   1.000
_cell.length_c   1.000
_cell.angle_alpha   90.00
_cell.angle_beta   90.00
_cell.angle_gamma   90.00
#
_symmetry.space_group_name_H-M   'P 1'
#
loop_
_entity.id
_entity.type
_entity.pdbx_description
1 polymer ?
#
loop_
_entity_poly.entity_id
_entity_poly.type
_entity_poly.pdbx_seq_one_letter_code
_entity_poly.pdbx_strand_id
1 'polypeptide(L)'
;MSEGGVDLSQIRGDWKFHIDYIQNAVDQTLKRQAKYWNELGNDADIGADVEQQVQIWADLNANANDKGTIPTADGLLEKFISSCRDARARCDAYQDKGDSELVEEFTEACRQTRGLCDDLEMMIGQRPDDQ
;
A
#
# COMPACT_ATOMS: atom_id res chain seq x y z
N MET A 1 -35.49 23.36 17.82
CA MET A 1 -34.53 22.24 17.72
C MET A 1 -33.20 22.89 17.41
N SER A 2 -32.31 23.02 18.38
CA SER A 2 -31.00 23.64 18.14
C SER A 2 -30.21 22.76 17.17
N GLU A 3 -29.65 23.37 16.14
CA GLU A 3 -28.58 22.82 15.30
C GLU A 3 -27.36 22.54 16.18
N GLY A 4 -27.40 21.42 16.92
CA GLY A 4 -26.20 20.86 17.54
C GLY A 4 -25.44 20.13 16.44
N GLY A 5 -24.43 20.78 15.86
CA GLY A 5 -23.50 20.12 14.96
C GLY A 5 -22.98 18.85 15.65
N VAL A 6 -23.16 17.70 15.01
CA VAL A 6 -22.66 16.42 15.53
C VAL A 6 -21.13 16.51 15.57
N ASP A 7 -20.53 16.30 16.75
CA ASP A 7 -19.08 16.24 16.88
C ASP A 7 -18.56 14.93 16.27
N LEU A 8 -17.89 15.04 15.13
CA LEU A 8 -17.28 13.92 14.41
C LEU A 8 -15.79 13.74 14.74
N SER A 9 -15.24 14.47 15.72
CA SER A 9 -13.81 14.46 16.04
C SER A 9 -13.30 13.06 16.40
N GLN A 10 -14.06 12.28 17.16
CA GLN A 10 -13.70 10.91 17.53
C GLN A 10 -13.62 9.99 16.30
N ILE A 11 -14.62 10.05 15.42
CA ILE A 11 -14.67 9.26 14.18
C ILE A 11 -13.51 9.64 13.25
N ARG A 12 -13.20 10.94 13.15
CA ARG A 12 -12.03 11.44 12.41
C ARG A 12 -10.71 10.97 13.01
N GLY A 13 -10.61 10.93 14.33
CA GLY A 13 -9.46 10.41 15.07
C GLY A 13 -9.23 8.92 14.84
N ASP A 14 -10.28 8.11 14.96
CA ASP A 14 -10.23 6.66 14.73
C ASP A 14 -9.83 6.34 13.29
N TRP A 15 -10.45 7.02 12.31
CA TRP A 15 -10.10 6.86 10.90
C TRP A 15 -8.63 7.23 10.63
N LYS A 16 -8.15 8.35 11.19
CA LYS A 16 -6.75 8.79 11.03
C LYS A 16 -5.79 7.75 11.60
N PHE A 17 -6.08 7.21 12.77
CA PHE A 17 -5.26 6.16 13.37
C PHE A 17 -5.14 4.92 12.46
N HIS A 18 -6.25 4.47 11.89
CA HIS A 18 -6.26 3.30 11.02
C HIS A 18 -5.54 3.53 9.69
N ILE A 19 -5.71 4.69 9.05
CA ILE A 19 -5.02 4.98 7.79
C ILE A 19 -3.50 5.14 8.02
N ASP A 20 -3.08 5.76 9.14
CA ASP A 20 -1.66 5.87 9.50
C ASP A 20 -1.05 4.48 9.76
N TYR A 21 -1.80 3.58 10.41
CA TYR A 21 -1.38 2.18 10.61
C TYR A 21 -1.18 1.45 9.28
N ILE A 22 -2.15 1.53 8.36
CA ILE A 22 -2.09 0.86 7.06
C ILE A 22 -0.94 1.43 6.21
N GLN A 23 -0.75 2.75 6.21
CA GLN A 23 0.39 3.39 5.55
C GLN A 23 1.72 2.83 6.04
N ASN A 24 1.90 2.75 7.36
CA ASN A 24 3.12 2.17 7.91
C ASN A 24 3.26 0.67 7.58
N ALA A 25 2.15 -0.08 7.56
CA ALA A 25 2.19 -1.49 7.17
C ALA A 25 2.66 -1.66 5.71
N VAL A 26 2.14 -0.85 4.78
CA VAL A 26 2.53 -0.87 3.37
C VAL A 26 4.00 -0.50 3.19
N ASP A 27 4.48 0.53 3.90
CA ASP A 27 5.89 0.91 3.85
C ASP A 27 6.81 -0.24 4.31
N GLN A 28 6.45 -0.92 5.40
CA GLN A 28 7.22 -2.06 5.90
C GLN A 28 7.19 -3.26 4.96
N THR A 29 6.04 -3.58 4.36
CA THR A 29 5.93 -4.72 3.44
C THR A 29 6.64 -4.45 2.11
N LEU A 30 6.59 -3.22 1.59
CA LEU A 30 7.36 -2.82 0.41
C LEU A 30 8.87 -2.87 0.65
N LYS A 31 9.34 -2.43 1.82
CA LYS A 31 10.77 -2.56 2.20
C LYS A 31 11.20 -4.01 2.26
N ARG A 32 10.36 -4.91 2.81
CA ARG A 32 10.62 -6.36 2.82
C ARG A 32 10.64 -6.92 1.41
N GLN A 33 9.65 -6.58 0.59
CA GLN A 33 9.56 -7.01 -0.81
C GLN A 33 10.81 -6.60 -1.60
N ALA A 34 11.24 -5.34 -1.51
CA ALA A 34 12.45 -4.85 -2.14
C ALA A 34 13.73 -5.52 -1.61
N LYS A 35 13.81 -5.75 -0.29
CA LYS A 35 14.93 -6.47 0.32
C LYS A 35 15.07 -7.88 -0.24
N TYR A 36 14.00 -8.69 -0.19
CA TYR A 36 14.05 -10.07 -0.67
C TYR A 36 14.30 -10.13 -2.17
N TRP A 37 13.73 -9.19 -2.93
CA TRP A 37 14.00 -9.10 -4.35
C TRP A 37 15.47 -8.83 -4.66
N ASN A 38 16.13 -7.92 -3.93
CA ASN A 38 17.57 -7.65 -4.08
C ASN A 38 18.44 -8.88 -3.79
N GLU A 39 17.98 -9.80 -2.93
CA GLU A 39 18.67 -11.05 -2.63
C GLU A 39 18.42 -12.13 -3.70
N LEU A 40 17.26 -12.10 -4.38
CA LEU A 40 16.86 -13.06 -5.41
C LEU A 40 17.32 -12.69 -6.82
N GLY A 41 17.10 -11.44 -7.23
CA GLY A 41 17.75 -10.73 -8.36
C GLY A 41 17.72 -11.37 -9.75
N ASN A 42 16.80 -12.29 -10.05
CA ASN A 42 16.90 -13.17 -11.22
C ASN A 42 15.78 -13.02 -12.28
N ASP A 43 14.89 -12.04 -12.15
CA ASP A 43 13.79 -11.78 -13.10
C ASP A 43 13.57 -10.27 -13.30
N ALA A 44 13.97 -9.74 -14.47
CA ALA A 44 13.95 -8.29 -14.71
C ALA A 44 12.55 -7.67 -14.63
N ASP A 45 11.50 -8.41 -14.99
CA ASP A 45 10.12 -7.91 -14.97
C ASP A 45 9.62 -7.76 -13.53
N ILE A 46 9.95 -8.71 -12.66
CA ILE A 46 9.61 -8.64 -11.23
C ILE A 46 10.40 -7.49 -10.57
N GLY A 47 11.66 -7.30 -10.94
CA GLY A 47 12.44 -6.17 -10.45
C GLY A 47 11.83 -4.82 -10.82
N ALA A 48 11.40 -4.67 -12.08
CA ALA A 48 10.72 -3.46 -12.53
C ALA A 48 9.41 -3.21 -11.78
N ASP A 49 8.62 -4.25 -11.50
CA ASP A 49 7.40 -4.12 -10.70
C ASP A 49 7.68 -3.63 -9.28
N VAL A 50 8.68 -4.24 -8.62
CA VAL A 50 9.07 -3.88 -7.24
C VAL A 50 9.56 -2.43 -7.18
N GLU A 51 10.44 -2.03 -8.10
CA GLU A 51 10.93 -0.65 -8.20
C GLU A 51 9.81 0.35 -8.46
N GLN A 52 8.89 0.02 -9.37
CA GLN A 52 7.73 0.87 -9.67
C GLN A 52 6.86 1.07 -8.43
N GLN A 53 6.53 0.00 -7.70
CA GLN A 53 5.69 0.06 -6.51
C GLN A 53 6.34 0.93 -5.42
N VAL A 54 7.64 0.74 -5.17
CA VAL A 54 8.40 1.55 -4.22
C VAL A 54 8.42 3.03 -4.63
N GLN A 55 8.62 3.32 -5.91
CA GLN A 55 8.66 4.70 -6.39
C GLN A 55 7.30 5.39 -6.28
N ILE A 56 6.21 4.74 -6.70
CA ILE A 56 4.87 5.33 -6.59
C ILE A 56 4.53 5.57 -5.11
N TRP A 57 4.88 4.63 -4.22
CA TRP A 57 4.67 4.80 -2.78
C TRP A 57 5.49 5.95 -2.19
N ALA A 58 6.75 6.11 -2.61
CA ALA A 58 7.57 7.24 -2.19
C ALA A 58 6.97 8.58 -2.65
N ASP A 59 6.47 8.64 -3.89
CA ASP A 59 5.82 9.82 -4.44
C ASP A 59 4.51 10.14 -3.69
N LEU A 60 3.75 9.11 -3.31
CA LEU A 60 2.54 9.27 -2.48
C LEU A 60 2.86 9.86 -1.11
N ASN A 61 3.91 9.37 -0.45
CA ASN A 61 4.32 9.88 0.85
C ASN A 61 4.90 11.29 0.78
N ALA A 62 5.62 11.63 -0.29
CA ALA A 62 6.15 12.98 -0.51
C ALA A 62 5.04 14.01 -0.77
N ASN A 63 3.92 13.58 -1.37
CA ASN A 63 2.75 14.42 -1.65
C ASN A 63 1.66 14.33 -0.57
N ALA A 64 1.90 13.62 0.54
CA ALA A 64 0.99 13.60 1.67
C ALA A 64 0.76 15.04 2.15
N ASN A 65 -0.47 15.53 2.00
CA ASN A 65 -0.83 16.88 2.39
C ASN A 65 -0.59 17.10 3.90
N ASP A 66 -0.50 18.37 4.32
CA ASP A 66 -0.22 18.81 5.71
C ASP A 66 -1.16 18.22 6.80
N LYS A 67 -2.16 17.39 6.42
CA LYS A 67 -3.02 16.61 7.32
C LYS A 67 -2.52 15.16 7.56
N GLY A 68 -1.37 14.77 7.00
CA GLY A 68 -0.76 13.45 7.22
C GLY A 68 -1.58 12.30 6.64
N THR A 69 -2.14 12.49 5.45
CA THR A 69 -2.96 11.48 4.74
C THR A 69 -2.53 11.39 3.29
N ILE A 70 -2.46 10.17 2.75
CA ILE A 70 -2.20 9.92 1.32
C ILE A 70 -3.18 10.75 0.46
N PRO A 71 -2.68 11.50 -0.54
CA PRO A 71 -3.53 12.23 -1.46
C PRO A 71 -4.29 11.24 -2.35
N THR A 72 -5.61 11.43 -2.46
CA THR A 72 -6.50 10.59 -3.26
C THR A 72 -6.96 11.31 -4.54
N ALA A 73 -6.50 12.53 -4.76
CA ALA A 73 -7.01 13.41 -5.83
C ALA A 73 -6.11 13.41 -7.09
N ASP A 74 -4.87 12.93 -6.99
CA ASP A 74 -3.87 12.95 -8.06
C ASP A 74 -3.77 11.63 -8.84
N GLY A 75 -4.55 10.62 -8.45
CA GLY A 75 -4.58 9.31 -9.09
C GLY A 75 -3.38 8.43 -8.76
N LEU A 76 -2.46 8.86 -7.89
CA LEU A 76 -1.24 8.10 -7.58
C LEU A 76 -1.54 6.86 -6.75
N LEU A 77 -2.57 6.90 -5.91
CA LEU A 77 -2.97 5.79 -5.05
C LEU A 77 -3.61 4.67 -5.86
N GLU A 78 -4.47 5.01 -6.81
CA GLU A 78 -5.03 4.07 -7.77
C GLU A 78 -3.94 3.44 -8.64
N LYS A 79 -2.93 4.23 -9.03
CA LYS A 79 -1.75 3.71 -9.75
C LYS A 79 -0.94 2.73 -8.90
N PHE A 80 -0.73 3.03 -7.62
CA PHE A 80 -0.06 2.13 -6.69
C PHE A 80 -0.82 0.80 -6.57
N ILE A 81 -2.12 0.87 -6.28
CA ILE A 81 -3.00 -0.31 -6.15
C ILE A 81 -3.00 -1.13 -7.45
N SER A 82 -3.11 -0.49 -8.61
CA SER A 82 -3.05 -1.17 -9.91
C SER A 82 -1.72 -1.87 -10.11
N SER A 83 -0.60 -1.20 -9.83
CA SER A 83 0.75 -1.79 -9.97
C SER A 83 0.92 -3.03 -9.09
N CYS A 84 0.44 -3.00 -7.84
CA CYS A 84 0.46 -4.17 -6.96
C CYS A 84 -0.44 -5.32 -7.46
N ARG A 85 -1.59 -5.00 -8.06
CA ARG A 85 -2.52 -6.00 -8.63
C ARG A 85 -1.96 -6.61 -9.93
N ASP A 86 -1.37 -5.80 -10.81
CA ASP A 86 -0.81 -6.24 -12.09
C ASP A 86 0.41 -7.15 -11.90
N ALA A 87 1.22 -6.90 -10.87
CA ALA A 87 2.37 -7.74 -10.51
C ALA A 87 1.99 -9.12 -9.93
N ARG A 88 0.71 -9.34 -9.57
CA ARG A 88 0.25 -10.55 -8.87
C ARG A 88 0.66 -11.83 -9.58
N ALA A 89 0.32 -11.97 -10.85
CA ALA A 89 0.55 -13.20 -11.60
C ALA A 89 2.04 -13.55 -11.67
N ARG A 90 2.91 -12.54 -11.82
CA ARG A 90 4.37 -12.72 -11.87
C ARG A 90 4.92 -13.12 -10.49
N CYS A 91 4.50 -12.45 -9.43
CA CYS A 91 4.91 -12.77 -8.06
C CYS A 91 4.45 -14.17 -7.65
N ASP A 92 3.19 -14.53 -7.93
CA ASP A 92 2.64 -15.84 -7.58
C ASP A 92 3.34 -16.96 -8.37
N ALA A 93 3.59 -16.77 -9.68
CA ALA A 93 4.31 -17.74 -10.50
C ALA A 93 5.80 -17.86 -10.14
N TYR A 94 6.38 -16.86 -9.47
CA TYR A 94 7.76 -16.92 -9.01
C TYR A 94 7.94 -17.94 -7.89
N GLN A 95 6.91 -18.16 -7.06
CA GLN A 95 6.91 -19.22 -6.05
C GLN A 95 7.13 -20.60 -6.68
N ASP A 96 6.55 -20.84 -7.86
CA ASP A 96 6.69 -22.12 -8.56
C ASP A 96 8.10 -22.34 -9.16
N LYS A 97 8.94 -21.29 -9.22
CA LYS A 97 10.30 -21.36 -9.79
C LYS A 97 11.36 -21.83 -8.78
N GLY A 98 11.05 -21.90 -7.48
CA GLY A 98 12.02 -22.35 -6.48
C GLY A 98 11.42 -22.50 -5.08
N ASP A 99 11.95 -23.47 -4.32
CA ASP A 99 11.46 -23.85 -2.98
C ASP A 99 12.41 -23.35 -1.87
N SER A 100 12.79 -22.06 -1.94
CA SER A 100 13.65 -21.46 -0.92
C SER A 100 12.83 -20.56 0.00
N GLU A 101 13.26 -20.48 1.27
CA GLU A 101 12.67 -19.59 2.27
C GLU A 101 12.63 -18.13 1.78
N LEU A 102 13.63 -17.70 1.01
CA LEU A 102 13.65 -16.35 0.42
C LEU A 102 12.58 -16.14 -0.66
N VAL A 103 12.29 -17.16 -1.47
CA VAL A 103 11.20 -17.11 -2.47
C VAL A 103 9.85 -17.03 -1.75
N GLU A 104 9.65 -17.85 -0.73
CA GLU A 104 8.42 -17.83 0.07
C GLU A 104 8.21 -16.45 0.73
N GLU A 105 9.23 -15.94 1.42
CA GLU A 105 9.18 -14.63 2.08
C GLU A 105 8.94 -13.47 1.11
N PHE A 106 9.53 -13.51 -0.08
CA PHE A 106 9.25 -12.53 -1.14
C PHE A 106 7.79 -12.61 -1.59
N THR A 107 7.31 -13.81 -1.92
CA THR A 107 5.93 -14.00 -2.41
C THR A 107 4.89 -13.62 -1.36
N GLU A 108 5.18 -13.88 -0.09
CA GLU A 108 4.34 -13.51 1.04
C GLU A 108 4.35 -12.00 1.27
N ALA A 109 5.49 -11.32 1.15
CA ALA A 109 5.53 -9.86 1.20
C ALA A 109 4.68 -9.24 0.07
N CYS A 110 4.74 -9.78 -1.15
CA CYS A 110 3.89 -9.36 -2.26
C CYS A 110 2.40 -9.59 -1.97
N ARG A 111 2.03 -10.72 -1.33
CA ARG A 111 0.63 -10.99 -0.91
C ARG A 111 0.16 -10.00 0.14
N GLN A 112 0.98 -9.72 1.15
CA GLN A 112 0.65 -8.79 2.23
C GLN A 112 0.46 -7.37 1.68
N THR A 113 1.38 -6.88 0.83
CA THR A 113 1.24 -5.58 0.18
C THR A 113 -0.07 -5.47 -0.60
N ARG A 114 -0.48 -6.54 -1.31
CA ARG A 114 -1.78 -6.57 -2.02
C ARG A 114 -2.97 -6.57 -1.08
N GLY A 115 -2.94 -7.33 0.01
CA GLY A 115 -4.01 -7.30 1.02
C GLY A 115 -4.20 -5.90 1.60
N LEU A 116 -3.09 -5.21 1.87
CA LEU A 116 -3.10 -3.82 2.34
C LEU A 116 -3.60 -2.82 1.28
N CYS A 117 -3.49 -3.13 -0.01
CA CYS A 117 -4.09 -2.30 -1.07
C CYS A 117 -5.63 -2.30 -0.98
N ASP A 118 -6.24 -3.43 -0.66
CA ASP A 118 -7.69 -3.52 -0.47
C ASP A 118 -8.12 -2.76 0.79
N ASP A 119 -7.33 -2.84 1.87
CA ASP A 119 -7.55 -2.06 3.10
C ASP A 119 -7.41 -0.55 2.85
N LEU A 120 -6.40 -0.14 2.07
CA LEU A 120 -6.23 1.26 1.65
C LEU A 120 -7.46 1.76 0.87
N GLU A 121 -7.91 0.99 -0.13
CA GLU A 121 -9.09 1.31 -0.95
C GLU A 121 -10.33 1.50 -0.07
N MET A 122 -10.56 0.58 0.86
CA MET A 122 -11.66 0.66 1.82
C MET A 122 -11.57 1.90 2.71
N MET A 123 -10.41 2.18 3.29
CA MET A 123 -10.24 3.31 4.20
C MET A 123 -10.47 4.66 3.52
N ILE A 124 -10.06 4.81 2.27
CA ILE A 124 -10.34 6.03 1.49
C ILE A 124 -11.84 6.23 1.33
N GLY A 125 -12.58 5.18 0.96
CA GLY A 125 -14.03 5.25 0.80
C GLY A 125 -14.78 5.54 2.10
N GLN A 126 -14.15 5.28 3.24
CA GLN A 126 -14.67 5.56 4.58
C GLN A 126 -14.18 6.87 5.19
N ARG A 127 -13.44 7.69 4.42
CA ARG A 127 -12.96 8.98 4.91
C ARG A 127 -14.14 9.80 5.43
N PRO A 128 -14.14 10.18 6.72
CA PRO A 128 -15.16 11.08 7.24
C PRO A 128 -14.91 12.43 6.56
N ASP A 129 -15.79 12.80 5.63
CA ASP A 129 -15.72 14.06 4.91
C ASP A 129 -15.47 15.24 5.87
N ASP A 130 -14.70 16.23 5.41
CA ASP A 130 -14.84 17.61 5.87
C ASP A 130 -16.18 18.15 5.33
N GLN A 131 -17.33 17.53 5.69
CA GLN A 131 -18.63 18.20 5.60
C GLN A 131 -18.70 19.32 6.63
#